data_AF-A0AAE3CFJ4-F1
#
_entry.id   AF-A0AAE3CFJ4-F1
#
_cell.length_a   1.000
_cell.length_b   1.000
_cell.length_c   1.000
_cell.angle_alpha   90.00
_cell.angle_beta   90.00
_cell.angle_gamma   90.00
#
_symmetry.space_group_name_H-M   'P 1'
#
loop_
_entity.id
_entity.type
_entity.pdbx_description
1 polymer ?
#
loop_
_entity_poly.entity_id
_entity_poly.type
_entity_poly.pdbx_seq_one_letter_code
_entity_poly.pdbx_strand_id
1 'polypeptide(L)'
;MGTLTISLSDDVEEKLRRLVGERGSGKGAMSRIIEDALKAYFSMLERKEKSFRAYVGEELVAEARDLEELAVALGERNIDPRGVRIVSSEPVKPVARMGW
;
A
#
# COMPACT_ATOMS: atom_id res chain seq x y z
N MET A 1 10.46 19.52 10.27
CA MET A 1 9.60 19.79 9.10
C MET A 1 10.50 20.21 7.95
N GLY A 2 10.55 19.44 6.86
CA GLY A 2 11.15 19.90 5.61
C GLY A 2 10.16 20.78 4.86
N THR A 3 10.64 21.73 4.05
CA THR A 3 9.79 22.53 3.16
C THR A 3 9.83 21.90 1.78
N LEU A 4 8.66 21.60 1.23
CA LEU A 4 8.48 21.09 -0.13
C LEU A 4 7.66 22.09 -0.93
N THR A 5 8.16 22.51 -2.09
CA THR A 5 7.41 23.32 -3.06
C THR A 5 6.83 22.40 -4.12
N ILE A 6 5.53 22.50 -4.35
CA ILE A 6 4.80 21.69 -5.33
C ILE A 6 4.01 22.59 -6.27
N SER A 7 3.86 22.17 -7.52
CA SER A 7 2.95 22.79 -8.47
C SER A 7 1.61 22.04 -8.43
N LEU A 8 0.52 22.78 -8.28
CA LEU A 8 -0.85 22.26 -8.27
C LEU A 8 -1.64 22.95 -9.39
N SER A 9 -2.68 22.29 -9.90
CA SER A 9 -3.62 22.98 -10.77
C SER A 9 -4.44 23.98 -9.96
N ASP A 10 -4.87 25.07 -10.62
CA ASP A 10 -5.64 26.15 -10.01
C ASP A 10 -6.88 25.63 -9.26
N ASP A 11 -7.60 24.68 -9.87
CA ASP A 11 -8.78 24.05 -9.27
C ASP A 11 -8.49 23.35 -7.94
N VAL A 12 -7.31 22.73 -7.82
CA VAL A 12 -6.90 21.99 -6.62
C VAL A 12 -6.43 22.97 -5.55
N GLU A 13 -5.68 24.01 -5.94
CA GLU A 13 -5.26 25.06 -5.03
C GLU A 13 -6.47 25.78 -4.41
N GLU A 14 -7.44 26.17 -5.23
CA GLU A 14 -8.63 26.90 -4.78
C GLU A 14 -9.44 26.09 -3.77
N LYS A 15 -9.67 24.80 -4.06
CA LYS A 15 -10.33 23.88 -3.13
C LYS A 15 -9.57 23.75 -1.82
N LEU A 16 -8.25 23.63 -1.89
CA LEU A 16 -7.41 23.47 -0.72
C LEU A 16 -7.43 24.72 0.17
N ARG A 17 -7.39 25.91 -0.43
CA ARG A 17 -7.54 27.20 0.28
C ARG A 17 -8.90 27.33 0.96
N ARG A 18 -9.97 26.95 0.27
CA ARG A 18 -11.33 26.94 0.83
C ARG A 18 -11.44 26.03 2.05
N LEU A 19 -10.91 24.81 1.96
CA LEU A 19 -10.90 23.84 3.06
C LEU A 19 -10.14 24.36 4.30
N VAL A 20 -9.03 25.08 4.11
CA VAL A 20 -8.33 25.74 5.22
C VAL A 20 -9.21 26.82 5.86
N GLY A 21 -9.87 27.64 5.04
CA GLY A 21 -10.77 28.70 5.50
C GLY A 21 -11.91 28.17 6.38
N GLU A 22 -12.45 27.00 6.04
CA GLU A 22 -13.56 26.36 6.78
C GLU A 22 -13.10 25.69 8.09
N ARG A 23 -11.86 25.20 8.17
CA ARG A 23 -11.33 24.43 9.33
C ARG A 23 -10.57 25.26 10.37
N GLY A 24 -10.30 26.54 10.07
CA GLY A 24 -9.69 27.50 10.99
C GLY A 24 -8.42 28.14 10.43
N SER A 25 -8.40 29.48 10.45
CA SER A 25 -7.29 30.31 9.97
C SER A 25 -6.17 30.41 11.01
N GLY A 26 -5.23 29.46 10.99
CA GLY A 26 -4.01 29.49 11.80
C GLY A 26 -2.76 29.34 10.96
N LYS A 27 -1.65 29.96 11.37
CA LYS A 27 -0.33 29.78 10.74
C LYS A 27 0.02 28.29 10.76
N GLY A 28 0.10 27.67 9.58
CA GLY A 28 0.39 26.23 9.42
C GLY A 28 -0.83 25.31 9.24
N ALA A 29 -2.06 25.83 9.18
CA ALA A 29 -3.25 25.02 8.91
C ALA A 29 -3.16 24.30 7.54
N MET A 30 -2.66 25.00 6.53
CA MET A 30 -2.38 24.47 5.18
C MET A 30 -1.46 23.25 5.24
N SER A 31 -0.31 23.39 5.92
CA SER A 31 0.68 22.33 6.05
C SER A 31 0.13 21.12 6.79
N ARG A 32 -0.68 21.34 7.84
CA ARG A 32 -1.31 20.25 8.61
C ARG A 32 -2.31 19.45 7.78
N ILE A 33 -3.18 20.12 7.02
CA ILE A 33 -4.15 19.45 6.14
C ILE A 33 -3.43 18.59 5.09
N ILE A 34 -2.39 19.14 4.46
CA ILE A 34 -1.60 18.39 3.47
C ILE A 34 -0.92 17.19 4.15
N GLU A 35 -0.32 17.39 5.32
CA GLU A 35 0.36 16.31 6.06
C GLU A 35 -0.61 15.19 6.45
N ASP A 36 -1.79 15.53 6.97
CA ASP A 36 -2.82 14.54 7.34
C ASP A 36 -3.35 13.79 6.11
N ALA A 37 -3.56 14.48 4.99
CA ALA A 37 -3.99 13.88 3.73
C ALA A 37 -2.92 12.91 3.19
N LEU A 38 -1.64 13.28 3.24
CA LEU A 38 -0.54 12.42 2.82
C LEU A 38 -0.39 11.20 3.73
N LYS A 39 -0.49 11.37 5.06
CA LYS A 39 -0.48 10.24 6.01
C LYS A 39 -1.62 9.27 5.72
N ALA A 40 -2.84 9.78 5.53
CA ALA A 40 -3.98 8.95 5.20
C ALA A 40 -3.78 8.20 3.87
N TYR A 41 -3.21 8.87 2.86
CA TYR A 41 -2.90 8.26 1.58
C TYR A 41 -1.82 7.18 1.69
N PHE A 42 -0.73 7.42 2.42
CA PHE A 42 0.31 6.42 2.67
C PHE A 42 -0.24 5.23 3.43
N SER A 43 -1.01 5.43 4.50
CA SER A 43 -1.67 4.33 5.21
C SER A 43 -2.66 3.57 4.33
N MET A 44 -3.33 4.23 3.38
CA MET A 44 -4.17 3.57 2.40
C MET A 44 -3.34 2.73 1.40
N LEU A 45 -2.17 3.21 0.99
CA LEU A 45 -1.25 2.46 0.13
C LEU A 45 -0.65 1.26 0.86
N GLU A 46 -0.22 1.41 2.11
CA GLU A 46 0.28 0.33 2.95
C GLU A 46 -0.79 -0.75 3.18
N ARG A 47 -2.06 -0.35 3.40
CA ARG A 47 -3.18 -1.30 3.48
C ARG A 47 -3.47 -2.04 2.18
N LYS A 48 -3.00 -1.51 1.04
CA LYS A 48 -3.10 -2.15 -0.29
C LYS A 48 -1.84 -2.93 -0.68
N GLU A 49 -0.78 -2.91 0.13
CA GLU A 49 0.36 -3.79 -0.11
C GLU A 49 -0.11 -5.22 0.12
N LYS A 50 -0.40 -5.91 -0.99
CA LYS A 50 -0.68 -7.34 -1.02
C LYS A 50 0.49 -8.07 -0.42
N SER A 51 0.37 -8.57 0.80
CA SER A 51 1.33 -9.54 1.30
C SER A 51 1.02 -10.93 0.76
N PHE A 52 2.06 -11.62 0.30
CA PHE A 52 2.05 -13.03 -0.04
C PHE A 52 2.85 -13.78 1.02
N ARG A 53 2.23 -14.79 1.62
CA ARG A 53 2.81 -15.63 2.65
C ARG A 53 3.00 -17.04 2.12
N ALA A 54 4.19 -17.58 2.26
CA ALA A 54 4.54 -18.94 1.87
C ALA A 54 4.59 -19.84 3.12
N TYR A 55 3.85 -20.94 3.08
CA TYR A 55 3.81 -21.93 4.16
C TYR A 55 4.29 -23.30 3.69
N VAL A 56 5.15 -23.97 4.47
CA VAL A 56 5.42 -25.40 4.33
C VAL A 56 4.64 -26.12 5.42
N GLY A 57 3.55 -26.79 5.03
CA GLY A 57 2.55 -27.28 6.00
C GLY A 57 1.87 -26.11 6.72
N GLU A 58 2.12 -26.00 8.04
CA GLU A 58 1.60 -24.92 8.89
C GLU A 58 2.66 -23.87 9.24
N GLU A 59 3.93 -24.10 8.88
CA GLU A 59 5.03 -23.19 9.20
C GLU A 59 5.16 -22.09 8.15
N LEU A 60 5.19 -20.83 8.59
CA LEU A 60 5.44 -19.68 7.73
C LEU A 60 6.93 -19.61 7.40
N VAL A 61 7.26 -19.84 6.12
CA VAL A 61 8.66 -19.87 5.68
C VAL A 61 9.14 -18.58 5.04
N ALA A 62 8.23 -17.78 4.47
CA ALA A 62 8.53 -16.46 3.89
C ALA A 62 7.27 -15.59 3.78
N GLU A 63 7.45 -14.26 3.83
CA GLU A 63 6.42 -13.25 3.55
C GLU A 63 7.04 -12.15 2.70
N ALA A 64 6.30 -11.67 1.69
CA ALA A 64 6.76 -10.67 0.73
C ALA A 64 5.61 -9.82 0.19
N ARG A 65 5.91 -8.72 -0.51
CA ARG A 65 4.90 -7.79 -1.05
C ARG A 65 4.42 -8.15 -2.47
N ASP A 66 5.14 -9.05 -3.12
CA ASP A 66 4.74 -9.65 -4.39
C ASP A 66 5.29 -11.07 -4.53
N LEU A 67 4.92 -11.76 -5.61
CA LEU A 67 5.35 -13.13 -5.88
C LEU A 67 6.82 -13.22 -6.30
N GLU A 68 7.41 -12.15 -6.84
CA GLU A 68 8.79 -12.13 -7.33
C GLU A 68 9.75 -12.03 -6.13
N GLU A 69 9.49 -11.10 -5.21
CA GLU A 69 10.16 -11.02 -3.90
C GLU A 69 10.01 -12.33 -3.13
N LEU A 70 8.83 -12.95 -3.16
CA LEU A 70 8.61 -14.24 -2.48
C LEU A 70 9.46 -15.36 -3.10
N ALA A 71 9.60 -15.39 -4.42
CA ALA A 71 10.42 -16.38 -5.12
C ALA A 71 11.91 -16.21 -4.79
N VAL A 72 12.39 -14.97 -4.73
CA VAL A 72 13.76 -14.65 -4.28
C VAL A 72 13.96 -15.13 -2.84
N ALA A 73 13.05 -14.79 -1.92
CA ALA A 73 13.14 -15.20 -0.52
C ALA A 73 13.12 -16.73 -0.32
N LEU A 74 12.35 -17.46 -1.14
CA LEU A 74 12.33 -18.93 -1.12
C LEU A 74 13.65 -19.52 -1.68
N GLY A 75 14.19 -18.93 -2.75
CA GLY A 75 15.47 -19.33 -3.34
C GLY A 75 16.65 -19.14 -2.39
N GLU A 76 16.72 -18.00 -1.70
CA GLU A 76 17.75 -17.72 -0.69
C GLU A 76 17.70 -18.71 0.49
N ARG A 77 16.50 -19.19 0.82
CA ARG A 77 16.28 -20.19 1.88
C ARG A 77 16.37 -21.63 1.38
N ASN A 78 16.66 -21.83 0.09
CA ASN A 78 16.76 -23.13 -0.56
C ASN A 78 15.49 -24.00 -0.40
N ILE A 79 14.32 -23.36 -0.41
CA ILE A 79 13.01 -24.01 -0.25
C ILE A 79 12.42 -24.27 -1.63
N ASP A 80 12.03 -25.52 -1.91
CA ASP A 80 11.39 -25.88 -3.19
C ASP A 80 9.99 -25.23 -3.31
N PRO A 81 9.76 -24.35 -4.29
CA PRO A 81 8.45 -23.70 -4.53
C PRO A 81 7.29 -24.68 -4.68
N ARG A 82 7.53 -25.92 -5.12
CA ARG A 82 6.50 -26.95 -5.32
C ARG A 82 5.94 -27.52 -4.01
N GLY A 83 6.69 -27.38 -2.91
CA GLY A 83 6.28 -27.84 -1.58
C GLY A 83 5.58 -26.77 -0.74
N VAL A 84 5.37 -25.57 -1.28
CA VAL A 84 4.95 -24.40 -0.52
C VAL A 84 3.54 -23.96 -0.91
N ARG A 85 2.70 -23.72 0.09
CA ARG A 85 1.37 -23.13 -0.08
C ARG A 85 1.48 -21.61 0.03
N ILE A 86 1.22 -20.91 -1.06
CA ILE A 86 1.23 -19.44 -1.10
C ILE A 86 -0.18 -18.91 -0.84
N VAL A 87 -0.31 -18.01 0.12
CA VAL A 87 -1.56 -17.34 0.52
C VAL A 87 -1.41 -15.84 0.32
N SER A 88 -2.33 -15.22 -0.42
CA SER A 88 -2.41 -13.76 -0.53
C SER A 88 -3.31 -13.20 0.57
N SER A 89 -2.93 -12.06 1.12
CA SER A 89 -3.75 -11.28 2.06
C SER A 89 -5.01 -10.69 1.42
N GLU A 90 -5.00 -10.43 0.12
CA GLU A 90 -6.22 -10.08 -0.61
C GLU A 90 -6.91 -11.34 -1.15
N PRO A 91 -8.25 -11.39 -1.11
CA PRO A 91 -8.98 -12.49 -1.72
C PRO A 91 -8.71 -12.50 -3.22
N VAL A 92 -7.96 -13.51 -3.68
CA VAL A 92 -7.80 -13.77 -5.11
C VAL A 92 -9.19 -14.07 -5.64
N LYS A 93 -9.72 -13.19 -6.53
CA LYS A 93 -11.01 -13.44 -7.17
C LYS A 93 -10.97 -14.84 -7.76
N PRO A 94 -11.91 -15.74 -7.40
CA PRO A 94 -11.89 -17.08 -7.95
C PRO A 94 -11.96 -16.98 -9.47
N VAL A 95 -10.94 -17.52 -10.15
CA VAL A 95 -10.95 -17.66 -11.60
C VAL A 95 -12.04 -18.68 -11.89
N ALA A 96 -13.22 -18.19 -12.26
CA ALA A 96 -14.30 -19.03 -12.76
C ALA A 96 -13.77 -19.72 -14.02
N ARG A 97 -13.35 -20.98 -13.89
CA ARG A 97 -13.07 -21.81 -15.05
C ARG A 97 -14.42 -22.18 -15.64
N MET A 98 -14.79 -21.53 -16.74
CA MET A 98 -15.87 -22.03 -17.58
C MET A 98 -15.40 -23.39 -18.10
N GLY A 99 -16.06 -24.46 -17.65
CA GLY A 99 -15.82 -25.81 -18.14
C GLY A 99 -16.09 -25.90 -19.64
N TRP A 100 -15.40 -26.84 -20.30
CA TRP A 100 -15.59 -27.20 -21.71
C TRP A 100 -16.89 -27.96 -21.92
#